data_AF-A0A399F9Y5-F1
#
_entry.id   AF-A0A399F9Y5-F1
#
_cell.length_a   1.000
_cell.length_b   1.000
_cell.length_c   1.000
_cell.angle_alpha   90.00
_cell.angle_beta   90.00
_cell.angle_gamma   90.00
#
_symmetry.space_group_name_H-M   'P 1'
#
loop_
_entity.id
_entity.type
_entity.pdbx_description
1 polymer ?
#
loop_
_entity_poly.entity_id
_entity_poly.type
_entity_poly.pdbx_seq_one_letter_code
_entity_poly.pdbx_strand_id
1 'polypeptide(L)'
;MNTFAIAWILLLGFAFFNNFTIYRMLRQRGRVELLWIPLVATLIPILLFALWPGALTLLAFPVLQSFGFWWLFRRLSSAESR
;
A
#
# COMPACT_ATOMS: atom_id res chain seq x y z
N MET A 1 5.34 2.43 -26.10
CA MET A 1 5.82 2.33 -24.70
C MET A 1 6.07 0.87 -24.37
N ASN A 2 7.19 0.54 -23.73
CA ASN A 2 7.48 -0.81 -23.27
C ASN A 2 6.44 -1.24 -22.23
N THR A 3 5.85 -2.43 -22.36
CA THR A 3 4.89 -3.02 -21.39
C THR A 3 5.43 -2.98 -19.96
N PHE A 4 6.75 -3.16 -19.81
CA PHE A 4 7.43 -3.05 -18.52
C PHE A 4 7.38 -1.64 -17.92
N ALA A 5 7.54 -0.61 -18.75
CA ALA A 5 7.43 0.78 -18.31
C ALA A 5 6.00 1.11 -17.87
N ILE A 6 4.99 0.60 -18.58
CA ILE A 6 3.58 0.76 -18.21
C ILE A 6 3.30 0.10 -16.85
N ALA A 7 3.80 -1.11 -16.63
CA ALA A 7 3.67 -1.81 -15.35
C ALA A 7 4.25 -1.00 -14.18
N TRP A 8 5.44 -0.41 -14.35
CA TRP A 8 6.03 0.47 -13.35
C TRP A 8 5.22 1.73 -13.09
N ILE A 9 4.74 2.39 -14.15
CA ILE A 9 3.92 3.60 -14.02
C ILE A 9 2.64 3.28 -13.25
N LEU A 10 1.97 2.16 -13.58
CA LEU A 10 0.77 1.73 -12.87
C LEU A 10 1.08 1.37 -11.42
N LEU A 11 2.13 0.58 -11.17
CA LEU A 11 2.53 0.17 -9.83
C LEU A 11 2.83 1.38 -8.93
N LEU A 12 3.66 2.31 -9.40
CA LEU A 12 4.05 3.50 -8.66
C LEU A 12 2.90 4.50 -8.53
N GLY A 13 2.09 4.66 -9.58
CA GLY A 13 0.90 5.50 -9.56
C GLY A 13 -0.13 5.02 -8.53
N PHE A 14 -0.43 3.72 -8.53
CA PHE A 14 -1.31 3.12 -7.51
C PHE A 14 -0.71 3.20 -6.11
N ALA A 15 0.58 2.90 -5.95
CA ALA A 15 1.27 3.02 -4.67
C ALA A 15 1.19 4.43 -4.08
N PHE A 16 1.47 5.43 -4.91
CA PHE A 16 1.39 6.83 -4.50
C PHE A 16 -0.04 7.22 -4.12
N PHE A 17 -1.01 6.94 -4.99
CA PHE A 17 -2.41 7.27 -4.75
C PHE A 17 -2.93 6.64 -3.45
N ASN A 18 -2.61 5.37 -3.21
CA ASN A 18 -3.11 4.66 -2.03
C ASN A 18 -2.47 5.17 -0.74
N ASN A 19 -1.14 5.35 -0.72
CA ASN A 19 -0.46 5.90 0.46
C ASN A 19 -0.90 7.33 0.75
N PHE A 20 -1.13 8.15 -0.28
CA PHE A 20 -1.62 9.51 -0.12
C PHE A 20 -3.04 9.53 0.47
N THR A 21 -3.94 8.68 -0.04
CA THR A 21 -5.31 8.55 0.48
C THR A 21 -5.30 8.15 1.96
N ILE A 22 -4.49 7.16 2.33
CA ILE A 22 -4.34 6.73 3.73
C ILE A 22 -3.71 7.81 4.59
N TYR A 23 -2.66 8.46 4.12
CA TYR A 23 -2.01 9.56 4.83
C TYR A 23 -3.03 10.64 5.18
N ARG A 24 -3.83 11.07 4.19
CA ARG A 24 -4.89 12.06 4.40
C ARG A 24 -5.90 11.56 5.44
N MET A 25 -6.35 10.31 5.35
CA MET A 25 -7.30 9.71 6.30
C MET A 25 -6.72 9.62 7.72
N LEU A 26 -5.50 9.14 7.89
CA LEU A 26 -4.83 9.01 9.19
C LEU A 26 -4.52 10.38 9.79
N ARG A 27 -4.09 11.35 8.98
CA ARG A 27 -3.85 12.72 9.42
C ARG A 27 -5.12 13.38 9.96
N GLN A 28 -6.26 13.18 9.29
CA GLN A 28 -7.56 13.67 9.78
C GLN A 28 -7.98 13.06 11.12
N ARG A 29 -7.54 11.83 11.40
CA ARG A 29 -7.82 11.12 12.66
C ARG A 29 -6.74 11.34 13.73
N GLY A 30 -5.67 12.08 13.42
CA GLY A 30 -4.51 12.24 14.31
C GLY A 30 -3.71 10.95 14.53
N ARG A 31 -3.82 9.96 13.64
CA ARG A 31 -3.22 8.61 13.78
C ARG A 31 -2.08 8.33 12.79
N VAL A 32 -1.22 9.33 12.58
CA VAL A 32 -0.12 9.25 11.60
C VAL A 32 0.93 8.21 12.03
N GLU A 33 0.98 7.82 13.29
CA GLU A 33 1.83 6.73 13.79
C GLU A 33 1.50 5.37 13.16
N LEU A 34 0.32 5.19 12.55
CA LEU A 34 -0.07 3.95 11.87
C LEU A 34 0.37 3.92 10.40
N LEU A 35 0.99 4.99 9.90
CA LEU A 35 1.37 5.14 8.50
C LEU A 35 2.44 4.14 8.05
N TRP A 36 3.21 3.56 8.96
CA TRP A 36 4.19 2.53 8.62
C TRP A 36 3.54 1.26 8.06
N ILE A 37 2.31 0.93 8.47
CA ILE A 37 1.59 -0.28 8.03
C ILE A 37 1.39 -0.28 6.51
N PRO A 38 0.71 0.72 5.92
CA PRO A 38 0.53 0.76 4.47
C PRO A 38 1.84 0.99 3.71
N LEU A 39 2.82 1.67 4.32
CA LEU A 39 4.14 1.89 3.72
C LEU A 39 4.87 0.56 3.52
N VAL A 40 4.91 -0.29 4.55
CA VAL A 40 5.51 -1.63 4.46
C VAL A 40 4.72 -2.51 3.49
N ALA A 41 3.39 -2.48 3.55
CA ALA A 41 2.53 -3.22 2.62
C ALA A 41 2.71 -2.79 1.15
N THR A 42 3.21 -1.59 0.91
CA THR A 42 3.52 -1.06 -0.42
C THR A 42 4.96 -1.36 -0.84
N LEU A 43 5.93 -1.20 0.05
CA LEU A 43 7.35 -1.41 -0.25
C LEU A 43 7.67 -2.86 -0.58
N ILE A 44 7.10 -3.82 0.13
CA ILE A 44 7.33 -5.25 -0.10
C ILE A 44 7.01 -5.66 -1.55
N PRO A 45 5.79 -5.40 -2.09
CA PRO A 45 5.48 -5.77 -3.46
C PRO A 45 6.25 -4.95 -4.50
N ILE A 46 6.62 -3.69 -4.23
CA ILE A 46 7.49 -2.91 -5.13
C ILE A 46 8.88 -3.56 -5.23
N LEU A 47 9.46 -3.96 -4.10
CA LEU A 47 10.75 -4.66 -4.07
C LEU A 47 10.67 -6.03 -4.74
N LEU A 48 9.60 -6.79 -4.51
CA LEU A 48 9.35 -8.06 -5.19
C LEU A 48 9.25 -7.87 -6.72
N PHE A 49 8.55 -6.84 -7.18
CA PHE A 49 8.45 -6.53 -8.61
C PHE A 49 9.78 -6.06 -9.20
N ALA A 50 10.60 -5.33 -8.44
CA ALA A 50 11.94 -4.93 -8.85
C ALA A 50 12.89 -6.12 -9.03
N LEU A 51 12.83 -7.09 -8.10
CA LEU A 51 13.69 -8.27 -8.10
C LEU A 51 13.24 -9.29 -9.14
N TRP A 52 11.94 -9.58 -9.20
CA TRP A 52 11.32 -10.52 -10.14
C TRP A 52 10.13 -9.89 -10.84
N PRO A 53 10.38 -9.16 -11.93
CA PRO A 53 9.31 -8.53 -12.69
C PRO A 53 8.46 -9.58 -13.39
N GLY A 54 7.18 -9.64 -13.02
CA GLY A 54 6.23 -10.58 -13.59
C GLY A 54 4.79 -10.24 -13.24
N ALA A 55 3.83 -10.88 -13.92
CA ALA A 55 2.41 -10.68 -13.67
C ALA A 55 2.02 -11.07 -12.23
N LEU A 56 2.66 -12.11 -11.67
CA LEU A 56 2.41 -12.57 -10.29
C LEU A 56 2.85 -11.54 -9.25
N THR A 57 4.00 -10.89 -9.44
CA THR A 57 4.49 -9.85 -8.51
C THR A 57 3.69 -8.56 -8.63
N LEU A 58 3.14 -8.26 -9.81
CA LEU A 58 2.12 -7.23 -9.99
C LEU A 58 0.82 -7.53 -9.23
N LEU A 59 0.33 -8.78 -9.27
CA LEU A 59 -0.87 -9.19 -8.54
C LEU A 59 -0.66 -9.26 -7.03
N ALA A 60 0.56 -9.50 -6.56
CA ALA A 60 0.89 -9.45 -5.14
C ALA A 60 0.66 -8.05 -4.54
N PHE A 61 0.78 -6.99 -5.35
CA PHE A 61 0.60 -5.61 -4.91
C PHE A 61 -0.79 -5.34 -4.30
N PRO A 62 -1.92 -5.50 -5.03
CA PRO A 62 -3.24 -5.26 -4.46
C PRO A 62 -3.55 -6.20 -3.29
N VAL A 63 -3.08 -7.45 -3.33
CA VAL A 63 -3.31 -8.44 -2.25
C VAL A 63 -2.64 -7.99 -0.95
N LEU A 64 -1.34 -7.71 -0.99
CA LEU A 64 -0.60 -7.26 0.20
C LEU A 64 -1.11 -5.90 0.70
N GLN A 65 -1.50 -5.01 -0.21
CA GLN A 65 -2.17 -3.79 0.18
C GLN A 65 -3.46 -4.05 0.94
N SER A 66 -4.36 -4.90 0.42
CA SER A 66 -5.63 -5.23 1.08
C SER A 66 -5.41 -5.79 2.49
N PHE A 67 -4.40 -6.64 2.69
CA PHE A 67 -4.02 -7.11 4.02
C PHE A 67 -3.53 -5.98 4.93
N GLY A 68 -2.69 -5.09 4.41
CA GLY A 68 -2.23 -3.90 5.13
C GLY A 68 -3.38 -2.98 5.56
N PHE A 69 -4.35 -2.75 4.67
CA PHE A 69 -5.57 -2.00 4.97
C PHE A 69 -6.42 -2.67 6.03
N TRP A 70 -6.69 -3.97 5.88
CA TRP A 70 -7.47 -4.72 6.85
C TRP A 70 -6.84 -4.65 8.26
N TRP A 71 -5.53 -4.80 8.34
CA TRP A 71 -4.79 -4.66 9.60
C TRP A 71 -4.88 -3.24 10.17
N LEU A 72 -4.72 -2.22 9.31
CA LEU A 72 -4.86 -0.81 9.69
C LEU A 72 -6.25 -0.51 10.25
N PHE A 73 -7.31 -0.96 9.59
CA PHE A 73 -8.69 -0.77 10.04
C PHE A 73 -8.95 -1.47 11.38
N ARG A 74 -8.42 -2.68 11.59
CA ARG A 74 -8.49 -3.35 12.90
C ARG A 74 -7.84 -2.54 14.01
N ARG A 75 -6.68 -1.93 13.75
CA ARG A 75 -5.97 -1.08 14.72
C ARG A 75 -6.71 0.22 15.02
N LEU A 76 -7.35 0.82 14.01
CA LEU A 76 -8.18 2.01 14.18
C LEU A 76 -9.43 1.72 15.01
N SER A 77 -10.18 0.67 14.67
CA SER A 77 -11.40 0.27 15.40
C SER A 77 -11.13 -0.09 16.86
N SER A 78 -10.01 -0.78 17.15
CA SER A 78 -9.65 -1.14 18.52
C SER A 78 -9.31 0.06 19.42
N ALA A 79 -9.07 1.24 18.83
CA ALA A 79 -8.71 2.44 19.56
C ALA A 79 -9.86 3.43 19.74
N GLU A 80 -10.99 3.22 19.06
CA GLU A 80 -12.25 3.96 19.28
C GLU A 80 -13.11 3.33 20.40
N SER A 81 -12.83 2.09 20.82
CA SER A 81 -13.59 1.39 21.87
C SER A 81 -13.04 1.59 23.30
N ARG A 82 -12.11 2.53 23.49
CA ARG A 82 -11.56 2.93 24.80
C ARG A 82 -11.77 4.42 24.99
#